data_AF-A0A6P0PTB3-F1
#
_entry.id   AF-A0A6P0PTB3-F1
#
_cell.length_a   1.000
_cell.length_b   1.000
_cell.length_c   1.000
_cell.angle_alpha   90.00
_cell.angle_beta   90.00
_cell.angle_gamma   90.00
#
_symmetry.space_group_name_H-M   'P 1'
#
loop_
_entity.id
_entity.type
_entity.pdbx_description
1 polymer ?
#
loop_
_entity_poly.entity_id
_entity_poly.type
_entity_poly.pdbx_seq_one_letter_code
_entity_poly.pdbx_strand_id
1 'polypeptide(L)'
;MIIKDLDFAQKSTHKNGIFGGASASANTLTFASKDLALAAADADARGKSVSVNTRTNTRINPKFGISTTRARADAIAITRGGTSRAVSDSRSRFSYYSS
;
A
#
# COMPACT_ATOMS: atom_id res chain seq x y z
N MET A 1 -0.61 -18.21 25.46
CA MET A 1 -0.94 -17.18 24.46
C MET A 1 0.00 -17.36 23.29
N ILE A 2 -0.47 -17.97 22.19
CA ILE A 2 0.36 -18.23 21.01
C ILE A 2 0.10 -17.10 20.00
N ILE A 3 1.06 -16.21 19.84
CA ILE A 3 1.05 -15.17 18.81
C ILE A 3 1.43 -15.87 17.49
N LYS A 4 0.43 -16.12 16.64
CA LYS A 4 0.66 -16.58 15.25
C LYS A 4 0.45 -15.37 14.36
N ASP A 5 1.50 -15.03 13.60
CA ASP A 5 1.55 -13.95 12.61
C ASP A 5 1.84 -12.55 13.21
N LEU A 6 3.13 -12.31 13.50
CA LEU A 6 3.70 -10.97 13.61
C LEU A 6 3.72 -10.35 12.20
N ASP A 7 2.62 -9.73 11.79
CA ASP A 7 2.56 -8.99 10.53
C ASP A 7 3.26 -7.64 10.72
N PHE A 8 4.57 -7.63 10.48
CA PHE A 8 5.37 -6.41 10.46
C PHE A 8 4.78 -5.43 9.45
N ALA A 9 4.87 -4.12 9.73
CA ALA A 9 4.45 -3.09 8.80
C ALA A 9 5.20 -3.26 7.46
N GLN A 10 4.51 -3.85 6.47
CA GLN A 10 5.15 -4.24 5.21
C GLN A 10 5.25 -3.00 4.32
N LYS A 11 6.36 -2.28 4.47
CA LYS A 11 6.70 -1.16 3.58
C LYS A 11 7.11 -1.72 2.22
N SER A 12 6.19 -1.70 1.27
CA SER A 12 6.51 -2.01 -0.13
C SER A 12 6.78 -0.71 -0.86
N THR A 13 8.05 -0.39 -1.08
CA THR A 13 8.45 0.77 -1.87
C THR A 13 9.03 0.28 -3.18
N HIS A 14 8.30 0.42 -4.29
CA HIS A 14 8.84 0.18 -5.63
C HIS A 14 9.27 1.51 -6.24
N LYS A 15 10.59 1.72 -6.34
CA LYS A 15 11.21 2.89 -7.01
C LYS A 15 11.55 2.56 -8.47
N ASN A 16 10.68 3.06 -9.34
CA ASN A 16 10.86 3.80 -10.61
C ASN A 16 12.10 3.56 -11.46
N GLY A 17 11.87 3.24 -12.73
CA GLY A 17 12.70 3.72 -13.82
C GLY A 17 12.26 5.12 -14.27
N ILE A 18 13.22 6.00 -14.58
CA ILE A 18 12.97 7.24 -15.32
C ILE A 18 13.11 6.90 -16.81
N PHE A 19 12.06 7.11 -17.60
CA PHE A 19 12.09 6.84 -19.04
C PHE A 19 11.64 8.07 -19.82
N GLY A 20 12.54 8.66 -20.61
CA GLY A 20 12.21 9.78 -21.50
C GLY A 20 11.68 11.03 -20.78
N GLY A 21 12.06 11.25 -19.50
CA GLY A 21 11.55 12.33 -18.66
C GLY A 21 10.25 12.00 -17.91
N ALA A 22 9.70 10.80 -18.07
CA ALA A 22 8.59 10.30 -17.26
C ALA A 22 9.12 9.67 -15.97
N SER A 23 8.51 10.00 -14.82
CA SER A 23 8.81 9.36 -13.53
C SER A 23 7.51 9.08 -12.77
N ALA A 24 7.35 7.88 -12.21
CA ALA A 24 6.16 7.52 -11.45
C ALA A 24 6.53 6.67 -10.24
N SER A 25 6.20 7.10 -9.01
CA SER A 25 6.50 6.50 -7.70
C SER A 25 5.24 6.00 -7.00
N ALA A 26 5.35 4.86 -6.32
CA ALA A 26 4.26 4.31 -5.51
C ALA A 26 4.80 3.70 -4.22
N ASN A 27 4.16 4.04 -3.10
CA ASN A 27 4.54 3.58 -1.78
C ASN A 27 3.29 3.23 -0.98
N THR A 28 3.35 2.17 -0.18
CA THR A 28 2.25 1.79 0.69
C THR A 28 2.77 1.35 2.05
N LEU A 29 1.93 1.54 3.07
CA LEU A 29 2.18 1.16 4.45
C LEU A 29 0.88 0.59 5.02
N THR A 30 0.95 -0.59 5.63
CA THR A 30 -0.16 -1.20 6.36
C THR A 30 0.28 -1.62 7.75
N PHE A 31 -0.65 -1.57 8.71
CA PHE A 31 -0.45 -2.04 10.07
C PHE A 31 -1.77 -2.52 10.65
N ALA A 32 -1.80 -3.72 11.21
CA ALA A 32 -2.97 -4.26 11.89
C ALA A 32 -2.57 -4.77 13.28
N SER A 33 -3.43 -4.51 14.25
CA SER A 33 -3.34 -5.00 15.63
C SER A 33 -4.75 -5.23 16.19
N LYS A 34 -4.84 -5.59 17.47
CA LYS A 34 -6.11 -5.86 18.15
C LYS A 34 -7.12 -4.71 18.00
N ASP A 35 -6.65 -3.49 18.28
CA ASP A 35 -7.51 -2.31 18.42
C ASP A 35 -7.20 -1.23 17.38
N LEU A 36 -6.25 -1.47 16.47
CA LEU A 36 -5.78 -0.50 15.50
C LEU A 36 -5.55 -1.15 14.14
N ALA A 37 -6.09 -0.51 13.10
CA ALA A 37 -5.92 -0.86 11.70
C ALA A 37 -5.59 0.40 10.91
N LEU A 38 -4.37 0.49 10.39
CA LEU A 38 -3.86 1.62 9.62
C LEU A 38 -3.44 1.19 8.21
N ALA A 39 -3.77 2.02 7.22
CA ALA A 39 -3.32 1.86 5.85
C ALA A 39 -3.05 3.24 5.26
N ALA A 40 -1.87 3.40 4.65
CA ALA A 40 -1.47 4.58 3.91
C ALA A 40 -0.99 4.18 2.52
N ALA A 41 -1.38 4.95 1.52
CA ALA A 41 -0.98 4.77 0.13
C ALA A 41 -0.59 6.14 -0.43
N ASP A 42 0.59 6.20 -1.02
CA ASP A 42 1.15 7.41 -1.62
C ASP A 42 1.64 7.09 -3.02
N ALA A 43 1.33 7.96 -3.97
CA ALA A 43 1.69 7.81 -5.36
C ALA A 43 1.96 9.19 -5.98
N ASP A 44 3.04 9.28 -6.75
CA ASP A 44 3.47 10.50 -7.43
C ASP A 44 3.84 10.18 -8.89
N ALA A 45 3.53 11.08 -9.81
CA ALA A 45 3.84 10.92 -11.22
C ALA A 45 4.17 12.28 -11.86
N ARG A 46 5.20 12.30 -12.69
CA ARG A 46 5.63 13.47 -13.48
C ARG A 46 5.83 13.09 -14.93
N GLY A 47 5.16 13.82 -15.82
CA GLY A 47 5.17 13.59 -17.26
C GLY A 47 4.22 14.54 -17.98
N LYS A 48 3.96 14.30 -19.28
CA LYS A 48 3.00 15.08 -20.08
C LYS A 48 1.56 14.69 -19.76
N SER A 49 1.33 13.42 -19.49
CA SER A 49 0.06 12.90 -18.99
C SER A 49 0.35 12.02 -17.78
N VAL A 50 -0.47 12.15 -16.74
CA VAL A 50 -0.29 11.47 -15.47
C VAL A 50 -1.60 10.84 -15.02
N SER A 51 -1.50 9.67 -14.42
CA SER A 51 -2.62 9.02 -13.75
C SER A 51 -2.12 8.46 -12.43
N VAL A 52 -2.81 8.82 -11.36
CA VAL A 52 -2.44 8.46 -10.00
C VAL A 52 -3.67 7.91 -9.31
N ASN A 53 -3.56 6.72 -8.71
CA ASN A 53 -4.65 6.08 -8.02
C ASN A 53 -4.14 5.46 -6.72
N THR A 54 -4.75 5.87 -5.61
CA THR A 54 -4.49 5.32 -4.28
C THR A 54 -5.76 4.74 -3.70
N ARG A 55 -5.63 3.60 -3.02
CA ARG A 55 -6.73 2.93 -2.37
C ARG A 55 -6.27 2.33 -1.05
N THR A 56 -6.94 2.73 0.02
CA THR A 56 -6.77 2.14 1.34
C THR A 56 -8.06 1.45 1.77
N ASN A 57 -7.94 0.39 2.56
CA ASN A 57 -9.05 -0.30 3.18
C ASN A 57 -8.59 -0.85 4.53
N THR A 58 -9.29 -0.46 5.59
CA THR A 58 -9.02 -0.88 6.96
C THR A 58 -10.30 -1.42 7.57
N ARG A 59 -10.22 -2.55 8.28
CA ARG A 59 -11.35 -3.16 8.96
C ARG A 59 -10.89 -3.70 10.31
N ILE A 60 -11.64 -3.36 11.35
CA ILE A 60 -11.49 -3.94 12.69
C ILE A 60 -12.77 -4.72 12.98
N ASN A 61 -12.63 -5.98 13.38
CA ASN A 61 -13.76 -6.85 13.68
C ASN A 61 -13.55 -7.56 15.03
N PRO A 62 -13.94 -6.89 16.13
CA PRO A 62 -13.68 -7.39 17.49
C PRO A 62 -14.39 -8.71 17.79
N LYS A 63 -15.60 -8.91 17.25
CA LYS A 63 -16.41 -10.12 17.47
C LYS A 63 -15.70 -11.39 16.98
N PHE A 64 -14.90 -11.27 15.93
CA PHE A 64 -14.15 -12.39 15.35
C PHE A 64 -12.66 -12.31 15.68
N GLY A 65 -12.24 -11.33 16.49
CA GLY A 65 -10.84 -11.10 16.82
C GLY A 65 -9.95 -10.89 15.60
N ILE A 66 -10.43 -10.19 14.57
CA ILE A 66 -9.69 -10.00 13.31
C ILE A 66 -9.64 -8.52 12.95
N SER A 67 -8.44 -8.03 12.65
CA SER A 67 -8.19 -6.74 12.03
C SER A 67 -7.47 -6.92 10.70
N THR A 68 -7.91 -6.23 9.66
CA THR A 68 -7.30 -6.28 8.33
C THR A 68 -7.05 -4.89 7.78
N THR A 69 -5.96 -4.76 7.05
CA THR A 69 -5.57 -3.53 6.36
C THR A 69 -5.00 -3.85 5.00
N ARG A 70 -5.32 -3.00 4.03
CA ARG A 70 -4.81 -3.07 2.68
C ARG A 70 -4.56 -1.67 2.16
N ALA A 71 -3.42 -1.47 1.53
CA ALA A 71 -3.08 -0.26 0.82
C ALA A 71 -2.61 -0.62 -0.59
N ARG A 72 -3.02 0.18 -1.57
CA ARG A 72 -2.59 0.08 -2.95
C ARG A 72 -2.34 1.48 -3.51
N ALA A 73 -1.24 1.63 -4.22
CA ALA A 73 -0.82 2.83 -4.90
C ALA A 73 -0.41 2.45 -6.33
N ASP A 74 -0.90 3.18 -7.33
CA ASP A 74 -0.56 3.01 -8.75
C ASP A 74 -0.32 4.40 -9.33
N ALA A 75 0.85 4.58 -9.94
CA ALA A 75 1.27 5.82 -10.58
C ALA A 75 1.71 5.52 -12.00
N ILE A 76 1.21 6.27 -12.96
CA ILE A 76 1.58 6.18 -14.37
C ILE A 76 1.93 7.58 -14.86
N ALA A 77 3.10 7.70 -15.48
CA ALA A 77 3.55 8.90 -16.17
C ALA A 77 3.85 8.58 -17.63
N ILE A 78 3.32 9.38 -18.54
CA ILE A 78 3.51 9.23 -19.98
C ILE A 78 4.16 10.50 -20.52
N THR A 79 5.19 10.31 -21.33
CA THR A 79 5.83 11.36 -22.12
C THR A 79 5.98 10.91 -23.58
N ARG A 80 6.45 11.80 -24.46
CA ARG A 80 6.82 11.41 -25.84
C ARG A 80 7.98 10.41 -25.87
N GLY A 81 8.86 10.43 -24.86
CA GLY A 81 10.06 9.61 -24.81
C GLY A 81 9.87 8.27 -24.09
N GLY A 82 8.68 7.99 -23.55
CA GLY A 82 8.38 6.73 -22.87
C GLY A 82 7.33 6.84 -21.77
N THR A 83 7.02 5.69 -21.18
CA THR A 83 6.08 5.51 -20.08
C THR A 83 6.81 4.99 -18.85
N SER A 84 6.55 5.59 -17.69
CA SER A 84 7.02 5.10 -16.38
C SER A 84 5.81 4.72 -15.54
N ARG A 85 5.87 3.57 -14.88
CA ARG A 85 4.81 3.08 -13.99
C ARG A 85 5.40 2.53 -12.70
N ALA A 86 4.80 2.88 -11.57
CA ALA A 86 5.07 2.25 -10.28
C ALA A 86 3.77 1.77 -9.64
N VAL A 87 3.84 0.59 -9.04
CA VAL A 87 2.74 -0.02 -8.31
C VAL A 87 3.26 -0.52 -6.98
N SER A 88 2.50 -0.27 -5.92
CA SER A 88 2.74 -0.83 -4.60
C SER A 88 1.43 -1.36 -4.03
N ASP A 89 1.44 -2.59 -3.51
CA ASP A 89 0.32 -3.24 -2.80
C ASP A 89 0.91 -3.80 -1.50
N SER A 90 0.32 -3.43 -0.37
CA SER A 90 0.64 -3.98 0.95
C SER A 90 -0.62 -4.38 1.68
N ARG A 91 -0.48 -5.39 2.53
CA ARG A 91 -1.56 -5.97 3.31
C ARG A 91 -1.02 -6.33 4.67
N SER A 92 -1.86 -6.15 5.69
CA SER A 92 -1.60 -6.69 7.02
C SER A 92 -2.89 -7.27 7.59
N ARG A 93 -2.76 -8.34 8.36
CA ARG A 93 -3.83 -9.01 9.08
C ARG A 93 -3.35 -9.35 10.48
N PHE A 94 -4.15 -9.00 11.46
CA PHE A 94 -3.95 -9.38 12.84
C PHE A 94 -5.14 -10.19 13.33
N SER A 95 -4.86 -11.36 13.88
CA SER A 95 -5.88 -12.24 14.47
C SER A 95 -5.55 -12.48 15.95
N TYR A 96 -6.55 -12.39 16.81
CA TYR A 96 -6.43 -12.63 18.25
C TYR A 96 -7.64 -13.39 18.78
N TYR A 97 -7.46 -14.12 19.87
CA TYR A 97 -8.54 -14.79 20.59
C TYR A 97 -9.01 -13.88 21.73
N SER A 98 -10.31 -13.59 21.80
CA SER A 98 -10.91 -13.06 23.03
C SER A 98 -11.21 -14.25 23.95
N SER A 99 -10.43 -14.41 25.01
CA SER A 99 -10.78 -15.26 26.16
C SER A 99 -11.94 -14.66 26.94
#